data_AF-A0A158R7I2-F1
#
_entry.id   AF-A0A158R7I2-F1
#
_cell.length_a   1.000
_cell.length_b   1.000
_cell.length_c   1.000
_cell.angle_alpha   90.00
_cell.angle_beta   90.00
_cell.angle_gamma   90.00
#
_symmetry.space_group_name_H-M   'P 1'
#
loop_
_entity.id
_entity.type
_entity.pdbx_description
1 polymer ?
#
loop_
_entity_poly.entity_id
_entity_poly.type
_entity_poly.pdbx_seq_one_letter_code
_entity_poly.pdbx_strand_id
1 'polypeptide(L)'
;MLSLTLVKNFVLGPPFSHPLHGLFQPIRQCFYGGTSPSVNPTFYVECLRYIVGDFKECIEAQCPVIDLSEEVFDHEVILLPSKSRCGPGGFASSQDQRDLTLLGHLLSGLLGAETSLPGSGPYGRGGLPLGHPTAHLLDCVPYSVPLAFSGASGAERSLAVHLLHQPAGTSDATLYCLPNLAICLNATLVALCAVPQETIIPPTEPGGLTLLSHIRPCECLGLAVVRAFDPDSGLIYLTTGVPLEKLAKVNAIVRGKVNLPQSLFTEQPLTTEALLSYPAQQQPRPPYLGTAHLAGPGRTGLPTRRHHPRVMHHSPGSLRDSAQI
;
A
#
# COMPACT_ATOMS: atom_id res chain seq x y z
N MET A 1 -6.39 -6.59 -1.20
CA MET A 1 -7.45 -6.04 -2.06
C MET A 1 -8.06 -7.18 -2.84
N LEU A 2 -9.34 -7.12 -3.13
CA LEU A 2 -10.01 -8.05 -4.04
C LEU A 2 -10.52 -7.23 -5.22
N SER A 3 -10.42 -7.75 -6.44
CA SER A 3 -10.79 -7.01 -7.65
C SER A 3 -11.29 -7.93 -8.75
N LEU A 4 -12.18 -7.39 -9.59
CA LEU A 4 -12.59 -7.96 -10.87
C LEU A 4 -11.95 -7.14 -11.99
N THR A 5 -11.19 -7.81 -12.85
CA THR A 5 -10.50 -7.19 -13.99
C THR A 5 -10.80 -7.99 -15.24
N LEU A 6 -11.28 -7.32 -16.29
CA LEU A 6 -11.42 -7.93 -17.60
C LEU A 6 -10.07 -7.89 -18.32
N VAL A 7 -9.54 -9.06 -18.65
CA VAL A 7 -8.26 -9.22 -19.34
C VAL A 7 -8.53 -9.40 -20.83
N LYS A 8 -8.11 -8.44 -21.65
CA LYS A 8 -8.26 -8.50 -23.11
C LYS A 8 -7.03 -9.01 -23.84
N ASN A 9 -5.86 -8.96 -23.19
CA ASN A 9 -4.57 -9.33 -23.76
C ASN A 9 -3.91 -10.43 -22.93
N PHE A 10 -3.01 -11.20 -23.53
CA PHE A 10 -2.23 -12.20 -22.80
C PHE A 10 -1.44 -11.56 -21.66
N VAL A 11 -1.57 -12.12 -20.45
CA VAL A 11 -0.83 -11.67 -19.27
C VAL A 11 0.52 -12.37 -19.24
N LEU A 12 1.53 -11.76 -19.85
CA LEU A 12 2.90 -12.27 -19.86
C LEU A 12 3.74 -11.53 -18.83
N GLY A 13 4.00 -12.16 -17.68
CA GLY A 13 4.83 -11.62 -16.62
C GLY A 13 4.32 -11.94 -15.22
N PRO A 14 5.13 -11.74 -14.18
CA PRO A 14 4.74 -11.96 -12.79
C PRO A 14 3.72 -10.92 -12.29
N PRO A 15 2.98 -11.18 -11.19
CA PRO A 15 1.96 -10.26 -10.67
C PRO A 15 2.43 -8.82 -10.40
N PHE A 16 3.71 -8.63 -10.08
CA PHE A 16 4.30 -7.31 -9.79
C PHE A 16 4.72 -6.51 -11.03
N SER A 17 4.68 -7.08 -12.25
CA SER A 17 4.95 -6.33 -13.49
C SER A 17 3.70 -5.71 -14.13
N HIS A 18 2.52 -6.18 -13.73
CA HIS A 18 1.21 -5.73 -14.22
C HIS A 18 0.50 -4.60 -13.43
N PRO A 19 0.96 -4.11 -12.24
CA PRO A 19 0.27 -3.02 -11.53
C PRO A 19 0.29 -1.65 -12.22
N LEU A 20 0.74 -1.56 -13.47
CA LEU A 20 1.13 -0.33 -14.13
C LEU A 20 0.12 0.03 -15.21
N HIS A 21 -0.71 1.04 -14.89
CA HIS A 21 -1.40 1.98 -15.77
C HIS A 21 -1.96 1.45 -17.13
N GLY A 22 -3.28 1.50 -17.27
CA GLY A 22 -3.99 1.44 -18.56
C GLY A 22 -4.39 0.04 -19.05
N LEU A 23 -3.56 -0.99 -18.85
CA LEU A 23 -3.84 -2.34 -19.36
C LEU A 23 -4.73 -3.18 -18.44
N PHE A 24 -4.57 -3.03 -17.12
CA PHE A 24 -5.28 -3.83 -16.11
C PHE A 24 -6.00 -2.91 -15.11
N GLN A 25 -6.99 -2.17 -15.59
CA GLN A 25 -7.87 -1.42 -14.69
C GLN A 25 -8.99 -2.34 -14.19
N PRO A 26 -9.12 -2.53 -12.86
CA PRO A 26 -10.22 -3.30 -12.32
C PRO A 26 -11.53 -2.58 -12.57
N ILE A 27 -12.54 -3.32 -13.02
CA ILE A 27 -13.92 -2.85 -13.18
C ILE A 27 -14.48 -2.52 -11.80
N ARG A 28 -14.21 -3.40 -10.83
CA ARG A 28 -14.61 -3.23 -9.44
C ARG A 28 -13.52 -3.76 -8.53
N GLN A 29 -13.30 -3.08 -7.41
CA GLN A 29 -12.39 -3.55 -6.38
C GLN A 29 -12.83 -3.07 -4.99
N CYS A 30 -12.50 -3.85 -3.97
CA CYS A 30 -12.76 -3.52 -2.57
C CYS A 30 -11.58 -3.91 -1.68
N PHE A 31 -11.50 -3.27 -0.52
CA PHE A 31 -10.41 -3.48 0.41
C PHE A 31 -10.78 -4.45 1.53
N TYR A 32 -10.29 -5.69 1.42
CA TYR A 32 -10.41 -6.67 2.50
C TYR A 32 -9.53 -6.36 3.71
N GLY A 33 -8.39 -5.69 3.54
CA GLY A 33 -7.54 -5.29 4.68
C GLY A 33 -6.88 -6.44 5.47
N GLY A 34 -6.69 -7.62 4.88
CA GLY A 34 -5.93 -8.73 5.48
C GLY A 34 -5.18 -9.54 4.43
N THR A 35 -4.19 -10.33 4.85
CA THR A 35 -3.41 -11.21 3.96
C THR A 35 -3.93 -12.64 3.89
N SER A 36 -4.93 -12.98 4.71
CA SER A 36 -5.56 -14.31 4.72
C SER A 36 -7.08 -14.18 4.92
N PRO A 37 -7.91 -14.93 4.20
CA PRO A 37 -9.35 -15.04 4.45
C PRO A 37 -9.69 -15.46 5.88
N SER A 38 -8.78 -16.16 6.56
CA SER A 38 -8.98 -16.59 7.95
C SER A 38 -9.06 -15.44 8.97
N VAL A 39 -8.63 -14.22 8.59
CA VAL A 39 -8.70 -13.05 9.49
C VAL A 39 -10.16 -12.66 9.78
N ASN A 40 -11.01 -12.65 8.75
CA ASN A 40 -12.44 -12.42 8.88
C ASN A 40 -13.17 -13.10 7.70
N PRO A 41 -13.49 -14.40 7.82
CA PRO A 41 -14.11 -15.17 6.74
C PRO A 41 -15.44 -14.58 6.27
N THR A 42 -16.26 -14.06 7.19
CA THR A 42 -17.56 -13.45 6.87
C THR A 42 -17.38 -12.23 5.98
N PHE A 43 -16.54 -11.28 6.40
CA PHE A 43 -16.28 -10.07 5.60
C PHE A 43 -15.57 -10.39 4.27
N TYR A 44 -14.73 -11.43 4.24
CA TYR A 44 -14.13 -11.90 3.01
C TYR A 44 -15.18 -12.37 1.99
N VAL A 45 -16.16 -13.17 2.42
CA VAL A 45 -17.27 -13.63 1.57
C VAL A 45 -18.14 -12.45 1.13
N GLU A 46 -18.42 -11.48 2.00
CA GLU A 46 -19.12 -10.26 1.60
C GLU A 46 -18.36 -9.49 0.51
N CYS A 47 -17.03 -9.37 0.64
CA CYS A 47 -16.21 -8.74 -0.39
C CYS A 47 -16.28 -9.50 -1.73
N LEU A 48 -16.31 -10.83 -1.71
CA LEU A 48 -16.52 -11.62 -2.93
C LEU A 48 -17.90 -11.37 -3.54
N ARG A 49 -18.96 -11.34 -2.74
CA ARG A 49 -20.32 -11.04 -3.21
C ARG A 49 -20.39 -9.64 -3.85
N TYR A 50 -19.72 -8.66 -3.24
CA TYR A 50 -19.65 -7.29 -3.77
C TYR A 50 -19.02 -7.22 -5.16
N ILE A 51 -17.96 -8.00 -5.40
CA ILE A 51 -17.24 -8.03 -6.68
C ILE A 51 -18.00 -8.85 -7.72
N VAL A 52 -18.52 -10.03 -7.33
CA VAL A 52 -19.25 -10.94 -8.23
C VAL A 52 -20.63 -10.40 -8.60
N GLY A 53 -21.23 -9.53 -7.79
CA GLY A 53 -22.49 -8.84 -8.15
C GLY A 53 -22.39 -8.18 -9.52
N ASP A 54 -21.31 -7.44 -9.76
CA ASP A 54 -21.07 -6.75 -11.05
C ASP A 54 -20.60 -7.67 -12.17
N PHE A 55 -20.02 -8.82 -11.83
CA PHE A 55 -19.58 -9.77 -12.83
C PHE A 55 -20.77 -10.23 -13.67
N LYS A 56 -21.94 -10.47 -13.06
CA LYS A 56 -23.15 -10.88 -13.77
C LYS A 56 -23.61 -9.79 -14.76
N GLU A 57 -23.69 -8.55 -14.30
CA GLU A 57 -24.08 -7.41 -15.13
C GLU A 57 -23.08 -7.15 -16.27
N CYS A 58 -21.78 -7.28 -16.00
CA CYS A 58 -20.73 -7.08 -17.00
C CYS A 58 -20.71 -8.18 -18.06
N ILE A 59 -20.92 -9.44 -17.65
CA ILE A 59 -20.95 -10.58 -18.56
C ILE A 59 -22.16 -10.49 -19.49
N GLU A 60 -23.35 -10.24 -18.95
CA GLU A 60 -24.59 -10.14 -19.72
C GLU A 60 -24.50 -9.04 -20.80
N ALA A 61 -23.69 -8.01 -20.57
CA ALA A 61 -23.49 -6.90 -21.50
C ALA A 61 -22.38 -7.10 -22.54
N GLN A 62 -21.37 -7.96 -22.30
CA GLN A 62 -20.11 -7.92 -23.09
C GLN A 62 -19.69 -9.22 -23.77
N CYS A 63 -20.17 -10.40 -23.34
CA CYS A 63 -19.77 -11.66 -23.97
C CYS A 63 -20.94 -12.65 -24.05
N PRO A 64 -21.18 -13.34 -25.19
CA PRO A 64 -21.88 -14.61 -25.16
C PRO A 64 -20.97 -15.58 -24.40
N VAL A 65 -21.30 -15.88 -23.15
CA VAL A 65 -20.60 -16.89 -22.37
C VAL A 65 -20.85 -18.23 -23.04
N ILE A 66 -19.80 -18.82 -23.59
CA ILE A 66 -19.79 -20.25 -23.87
C ILE A 66 -19.55 -20.90 -22.51
N ASP A 67 -20.56 -21.61 -22.01
CA ASP A 67 -20.43 -22.39 -20.80
C ASP A 67 -19.53 -23.60 -21.08
N LEU A 68 -18.28 -23.53 -20.59
CA LEU A 68 -17.27 -24.59 -20.73
C LEU A 68 -17.30 -25.57 -19.55
N SER A 69 -18.31 -25.50 -18.66
CA SER A 69 -18.39 -26.37 -17.48
C SER A 69 -18.53 -27.85 -17.81
N GLU A 70 -19.07 -28.16 -18.99
CA GLU A 70 -19.22 -29.51 -19.54
C GLU A 70 -18.05 -29.91 -20.47
N GLU A 71 -17.09 -29.01 -20.74
CA GLU A 71 -15.94 -29.35 -21.58
C GLU A 71 -14.88 -30.13 -20.79
N VAL A 72 -14.55 -31.32 -21.30
CA VAL A 72 -13.48 -32.15 -20.78
C VAL A 72 -12.15 -31.60 -21.31
N PHE A 73 -11.48 -30.79 -20.50
CA PHE A 73 -10.11 -30.39 -20.78
C PHE A 73 -9.18 -31.56 -20.47
N ASP A 74 -8.61 -32.19 -21.49
CA ASP A 74 -7.58 -33.22 -21.32
C ASP A 74 -6.22 -32.52 -21.13
N HIS A 75 -5.88 -32.17 -19.89
CA HIS A 75 -4.68 -31.42 -19.57
C HIS A 75 -3.65 -32.29 -18.85
N GLU A 76 -2.52 -32.52 -19.53
CA GLU A 76 -1.33 -33.08 -18.92
C GLU A 76 -0.65 -32.00 -18.06
N VAL A 77 -0.75 -32.13 -16.73
CA VAL A 77 -0.07 -31.22 -15.80
C VAL A 77 1.41 -31.59 -15.75
N ILE A 78 2.20 -31.00 -16.65
CA ILE A 78 3.65 -31.11 -16.60
C ILE A 78 4.16 -30.14 -15.55
N LEU A 79 4.52 -30.68 -14.38
CA LEU A 79 5.28 -29.92 -13.38
C LEU A 79 6.68 -29.66 -13.93
N LEU A 80 6.87 -28.48 -14.51
CA LEU A 80 8.20 -27.98 -14.83
C LEU A 80 8.78 -27.35 -13.54
N PRO A 81 9.71 -28.03 -12.83
CA PRO A 81 10.36 -27.42 -11.68
C PRO A 81 11.10 -26.16 -12.15
N SER A 82 10.76 -25.02 -11.56
CA SER A 82 11.44 -23.77 -11.88
C SER A 82 12.95 -23.91 -11.61
N LYS A 83 13.75 -23.85 -12.67
CA LYS A 83 15.21 -23.76 -12.59
C LYS A 83 15.70 -22.33 -12.35
N SER A 84 14.82 -21.36 -12.06
CA SER A 84 15.22 -19.98 -11.78
C SER A 84 15.99 -19.91 -10.46
N ARG A 85 17.31 -20.12 -10.54
CA ARG A 85 18.24 -19.85 -9.44
C ARG A 85 18.42 -18.34 -9.35
N CYS A 86 17.58 -17.67 -8.56
CA CYS A 86 17.85 -16.31 -8.13
C CYS A 86 18.97 -16.32 -7.09
N GLY A 87 20.23 -16.34 -7.56
CA GLY A 87 21.42 -16.15 -6.75
C GLY A 87 21.62 -17.10 -5.56
N PRO A 88 22.68 -16.88 -4.77
CA PRO A 88 22.94 -17.63 -3.54
C PRO A 88 22.00 -17.11 -2.42
N GLY A 89 20.74 -17.55 -2.41
CA GLY A 89 19.77 -17.02 -1.43
C GLY A 89 18.37 -17.65 -1.36
N GLY A 90 18.03 -18.64 -2.19
CA GLY A 90 16.75 -19.36 -2.12
C GLY A 90 15.59 -18.67 -2.86
N PHE A 91 14.47 -19.40 -2.97
CA PHE A 91 13.26 -18.94 -3.65
C PHE A 91 12.71 -17.66 -2.99
N ALA A 92 12.27 -16.68 -3.80
CA ALA A 92 11.50 -15.55 -3.29
C ALA A 92 10.25 -16.09 -2.57
N SER A 93 10.12 -15.77 -1.28
CA SER A 93 8.99 -16.23 -0.48
C SER A 93 7.68 -15.58 -0.97
N SER A 94 6.53 -16.15 -0.59
CA SER A 94 5.23 -15.52 -0.85
C SER A 94 5.13 -14.11 -0.26
N GLN A 95 5.86 -13.86 0.83
CA GLN A 95 6.00 -12.53 1.42
C GLN A 95 6.79 -11.58 0.51
N ASP A 96 7.91 -12.03 -0.07
CA ASP A 96 8.72 -11.20 -0.97
C ASP A 96 7.94 -10.83 -2.23
N GLN A 97 7.20 -11.78 -2.81
CA GLN A 97 6.34 -11.51 -3.96
C GLN A 97 5.22 -10.50 -3.65
N ARG A 98 4.61 -10.60 -2.45
CA ARG A 98 3.59 -9.65 -2.00
C ARG A 98 4.18 -8.25 -1.82
N ASP A 99 5.35 -8.16 -1.19
CA ASP A 99 6.03 -6.90 -0.93
C ASP A 99 6.43 -6.22 -2.25
N LEU A 100 6.99 -6.98 -3.21
CA LEU A 100 7.27 -6.49 -4.57
C LEU A 100 6.00 -6.04 -5.30
N THR A 101 4.91 -6.79 -5.18
CA THR A 101 3.62 -6.42 -5.82
C THR A 101 3.06 -5.14 -5.21
N LEU A 102 3.15 -4.97 -3.89
CA LEU A 102 2.72 -3.76 -3.20
C LEU A 102 3.58 -2.55 -3.58
N LEU A 103 4.91 -2.71 -3.63
CA LEU A 103 5.81 -1.66 -4.11
C LEU A 103 5.49 -1.27 -5.56
N GLY A 104 5.37 -2.26 -6.45
CA GLY A 104 5.01 -2.03 -7.85
C GLY A 104 3.69 -1.26 -7.99
N HIS A 105 2.70 -1.60 -7.17
CA HIS A 105 1.41 -0.89 -7.13
C HIS A 105 1.53 0.55 -6.62
N LEU A 106 2.30 0.80 -5.56
CA LEU A 106 2.45 2.14 -5.00
C LEU A 106 3.23 3.06 -5.95
N LEU A 107 4.25 2.52 -6.62
CA LEU A 107 5.16 3.28 -7.46
C LEU A 107 4.61 3.55 -8.87
N SER A 108 3.71 2.69 -9.36
CA SER A 108 3.19 2.80 -10.71
C SER A 108 2.51 4.14 -11.00
N GLY A 109 1.79 4.68 -10.02
CA GLY A 109 1.15 5.99 -10.12
C GLY A 109 2.02 7.16 -9.67
N LEU A 110 3.24 6.91 -9.16
CA LEU A 110 4.13 7.96 -8.63
C LEU A 110 5.25 8.35 -9.58
N LEU A 111 5.34 7.74 -10.77
CA LEU A 111 6.42 7.97 -11.74
C LEU A 111 6.66 9.48 -12.04
N GLY A 112 5.59 10.25 -12.14
CA GLY A 112 5.62 11.69 -12.42
C GLY A 112 5.21 12.57 -11.24
N ALA A 113 5.13 12.03 -10.02
CA ALA A 113 4.72 12.80 -8.86
C ALA A 113 5.75 13.89 -8.51
N GLU A 114 5.25 15.01 -7.97
CA GLU A 114 6.11 16.06 -7.46
C GLU A 114 6.94 15.56 -6.28
N THR A 115 8.20 15.99 -6.22
CA THR A 115 9.13 15.59 -5.18
C THR A 115 9.73 16.83 -4.52
N SER A 116 10.06 16.70 -3.24
CA SER A 116 10.60 17.78 -2.41
C SER A 116 12.04 18.19 -2.77
N LEU A 117 12.80 17.33 -3.47
CA LEU A 117 14.16 17.64 -3.88
C LEU A 117 14.18 18.21 -5.32
N PRO A 118 14.78 19.39 -5.55
CA PRO A 118 14.94 19.93 -6.90
C PRO A 118 15.85 18.97 -7.68
N GLY A 119 15.31 18.33 -8.72
CA GLY A 119 16.05 17.36 -9.51
C GLY A 119 15.55 15.91 -9.40
N SER A 120 14.68 15.56 -8.45
CA SER A 120 14.04 14.23 -8.46
C SER A 120 12.77 14.24 -9.33
N GLY A 121 12.56 13.16 -10.08
CA GLY A 121 11.49 13.05 -11.07
C GLY A 121 11.97 13.25 -12.52
N PRO A 122 11.13 12.90 -13.50
CA PRO A 122 11.51 12.83 -14.92
C PRO A 122 11.99 14.16 -15.50
N TYR A 123 11.56 15.28 -14.92
CA TYR A 123 11.93 16.63 -15.36
C TYR A 123 13.18 17.18 -14.67
N GLY A 124 13.56 16.64 -13.52
CA GLY A 124 14.70 17.11 -12.72
C GLY A 124 15.97 16.27 -12.88
N ARG A 125 15.82 14.97 -13.14
CA ARG A 125 16.94 13.99 -13.23
C ARG A 125 17.41 13.75 -14.67
N GLY A 126 16.77 14.36 -15.66
CA GLY A 126 16.92 13.95 -17.07
C GLY A 126 16.53 12.48 -17.27
N GLY A 127 17.00 11.84 -18.34
CA GLY A 127 16.75 10.42 -18.65
C GLY A 127 17.43 9.41 -17.72
N LEU A 128 17.89 9.81 -16.53
CA LEU A 128 18.48 8.90 -15.55
C LEU A 128 17.39 8.05 -14.89
N PRO A 129 17.69 6.78 -14.53
CA PRO A 129 16.72 5.90 -13.91
C PRO A 129 16.15 6.52 -12.63
N LEU A 130 14.88 6.22 -12.36
CA LEU A 130 14.26 6.46 -11.06
C LEU A 130 15.25 5.97 -9.99
N GLY A 131 15.45 6.80 -8.96
CA GLY A 131 16.29 6.40 -7.83
C GLY A 131 15.76 5.15 -7.14
N HIS A 132 16.37 4.79 -6.01
CA HIS A 132 15.90 3.66 -5.23
C HIS A 132 14.37 3.75 -5.01
N PRO A 133 13.56 2.71 -5.31
CA PRO A 133 12.11 2.84 -5.36
C PRO A 133 11.50 3.33 -4.03
N THR A 134 12.03 2.86 -2.91
CA THR A 134 11.70 3.38 -1.57
C THR A 134 11.99 4.87 -1.46
N ALA A 135 13.15 5.33 -1.92
CA ALA A 135 13.53 6.74 -1.82
C ALA A 135 12.55 7.62 -2.59
N HIS A 136 12.21 7.23 -3.83
CA HIS A 136 11.25 7.97 -4.65
C HIS A 136 9.89 8.14 -3.95
N LEU A 137 9.34 7.06 -3.38
CA LEU A 137 8.09 7.13 -2.62
C LEU A 137 8.18 8.08 -1.41
N LEU A 138 9.33 8.10 -0.73
CA LEU A 138 9.53 8.95 0.45
C LEU A 138 9.81 10.41 0.09
N ASP A 139 10.39 10.68 -1.08
CA ASP A 139 10.71 12.02 -1.61
C ASP A 139 9.49 12.72 -2.19
N CYS A 140 8.46 11.97 -2.60
CA CYS A 140 7.19 12.49 -3.10
C CYS A 140 6.53 13.43 -2.08
N VAL A 141 6.04 14.57 -2.56
CA VAL A 141 5.29 15.52 -1.72
C VAL A 141 3.97 14.86 -1.27
N PRO A 142 3.71 14.73 0.03
CA PRO A 142 2.49 14.10 0.51
C PRO A 142 1.28 15.04 0.40
N TYR A 143 0.10 14.46 0.20
CA TYR A 143 -1.17 15.15 0.34
C TYR A 143 -1.45 15.42 1.82
N SER A 144 -1.74 16.66 2.18
CA SER A 144 -2.25 17.03 3.50
C SER A 144 -3.78 16.94 3.50
N VAL A 145 -4.34 16.17 4.43
CA VAL A 145 -5.79 15.93 4.51
C VAL A 145 -6.26 16.09 5.96
N PRO A 146 -7.33 16.85 6.21
CA PRO A 146 -7.94 16.92 7.53
C PRO A 146 -8.69 15.63 7.87
N LEU A 147 -8.44 15.09 9.07
CA LEU A 147 -9.22 13.99 9.65
C LEU A 147 -10.09 14.45 10.82
N ALA A 148 -9.63 15.43 11.59
CA ALA A 148 -10.40 16.03 12.67
C ALA A 148 -11.27 17.18 12.16
N PHE A 149 -12.44 17.35 12.75
CA PHE A 149 -13.31 18.49 12.46
C PHE A 149 -12.78 19.77 13.10
N SER A 150 -12.44 20.76 12.27
CA SER A 150 -11.86 22.03 12.72
C SER A 150 -12.90 23.03 13.27
N GLY A 151 -14.20 22.81 13.05
CA GLY A 151 -15.26 23.75 13.47
C GLY A 151 -15.33 25.05 12.65
N ALA A 152 -14.35 25.33 11.79
CA ALA A 152 -14.34 26.48 10.90
C ALA A 152 -15.39 26.32 9.77
N SER A 153 -16.09 27.40 9.43
CA SER A 153 -17.15 27.46 8.41
C SER A 153 -16.67 27.30 6.96
N GLY A 154 -15.42 26.90 6.76
CA GLY A 154 -14.86 26.54 5.46
C GLY A 154 -15.08 25.05 5.18
N ALA A 155 -15.48 24.71 3.96
CA ALA A 155 -15.82 23.36 3.52
C ALA A 155 -14.62 22.40 3.43
N GLU A 156 -13.78 22.33 4.47
CA GLU A 156 -12.74 21.31 4.58
C GLU A 156 -13.40 19.97 4.90
N ARG A 157 -13.47 19.12 3.87
CA ARG A 157 -14.11 17.81 3.94
C ARG A 157 -13.17 16.84 4.68
N SER A 158 -13.49 16.53 5.93
CA SER A 158 -12.80 15.49 6.69
C SER A 158 -13.10 14.10 6.13
N LEU A 159 -12.08 13.24 6.06
CA LEU A 159 -12.30 11.84 5.65
C LEU A 159 -12.84 11.02 6.82
N ALA A 160 -13.78 10.13 6.53
CA ALA A 160 -14.20 9.12 7.49
C ALA A 160 -13.09 8.10 7.73
N VAL A 161 -12.93 7.65 8.97
CA VAL A 161 -11.88 6.69 9.34
C VAL A 161 -12.48 5.40 9.87
N HIS A 162 -11.91 4.26 9.46
CA HIS A 162 -12.26 2.97 10.02
C HIS A 162 -11.06 2.02 10.09
N LEU A 163 -10.97 1.26 11.18
CA LEU A 163 -9.93 0.26 11.40
C LEU A 163 -10.53 -1.15 11.26
N LEU A 164 -10.21 -1.87 10.18
CA LEU A 164 -10.71 -3.23 9.92
C LEU A 164 -10.12 -4.27 10.88
N HIS A 165 -10.86 -5.37 11.05
CA HIS A 165 -10.45 -6.58 11.77
C HIS A 165 -10.08 -6.33 13.23
N GLN A 166 -10.77 -5.39 13.88
CA GLN A 166 -10.66 -5.25 15.32
C GLN A 166 -10.98 -6.58 16.02
N PRO A 167 -10.26 -6.93 17.09
CA PRO A 167 -10.56 -8.13 17.85
C PRO A 167 -12.01 -8.07 18.36
N ALA A 168 -12.74 -9.18 18.21
CA ALA A 168 -14.15 -9.27 18.60
C ALA A 168 -14.35 -8.83 20.06
N GLY A 169 -15.32 -7.94 20.31
CA GLY A 169 -15.62 -7.40 21.64
C GLY A 169 -14.99 -6.02 21.95
N THR A 170 -14.12 -5.50 21.08
CA THR A 170 -13.56 -4.14 21.20
C THR A 170 -14.29 -3.15 20.28
N SER A 171 -15.55 -2.83 20.59
CA SER A 171 -16.16 -1.58 20.11
C SER A 171 -15.61 -0.43 20.96
N ASP A 172 -14.29 -0.32 21.01
CA ASP A 172 -13.60 0.53 21.97
C ASP A 172 -13.56 1.93 21.37
N ALA A 173 -14.59 2.73 21.69
CA ALA A 173 -14.66 4.14 21.29
C ALA A 173 -13.38 4.90 21.65
N THR A 174 -12.62 4.40 22.64
CA THR A 174 -11.31 4.91 23.04
C THR A 174 -10.23 4.81 21.95
N LEU A 175 -10.33 3.88 21.00
CA LEU A 175 -9.39 3.78 19.86
C LEU A 175 -9.57 4.93 18.87
N TYR A 176 -10.78 5.48 18.77
CA TYR A 176 -11.14 6.55 17.84
C TYR A 176 -10.96 7.92 18.49
N CYS A 177 -9.78 8.14 19.06
CA CYS A 177 -9.28 9.46 19.47
C CYS A 177 -7.97 9.78 18.74
N LEU A 178 -7.66 11.07 18.55
CA LEU A 178 -6.51 11.49 17.73
C LEU A 178 -5.17 10.86 18.15
N PRO A 179 -4.80 10.80 19.45
CA PRO A 179 -3.53 10.19 19.85
C PRO A 179 -3.43 8.69 19.53
N ASN A 180 -4.49 7.93 19.79
CA ASN A 180 -4.52 6.49 19.51
C ASN A 180 -4.55 6.20 18.01
N LEU A 181 -5.27 7.03 17.26
CA LEU A 181 -5.32 6.92 15.81
C LEU A 181 -3.98 7.26 15.18
N ALA A 182 -3.25 8.26 15.70
CA ALA A 182 -1.89 8.57 15.26
C ALA A 182 -0.97 7.34 15.35
N ILE A 183 -1.05 6.60 16.46
CA ILE A 183 -0.28 5.36 16.67
C ILE A 183 -0.70 4.27 15.67
N CYS A 184 -1.99 4.19 15.34
CA CYS A 184 -2.55 3.15 14.48
C CYS A 184 -2.35 3.41 12.99
N LEU A 185 -2.24 4.67 12.58
CA LEU A 185 -2.14 5.08 11.17
C LEU A 185 -0.71 5.38 10.73
N ASN A 186 0.14 5.92 11.60
CA ASN A 186 1.51 6.29 11.22
C ASN A 186 2.31 5.11 10.65
N ALA A 187 2.95 5.34 9.50
CA ALA A 187 3.72 4.35 8.78
C ALA A 187 2.93 3.06 8.46
N THR A 188 1.65 3.22 8.10
CA THR A 188 0.80 2.11 7.67
C THR A 188 0.26 2.31 6.25
N LEU A 189 -0.25 1.21 5.69
CA LEU A 189 -1.01 1.21 4.45
C LEU A 189 -2.49 1.42 4.75
N VAL A 190 -3.11 2.35 4.05
CA VAL A 190 -4.57 2.57 4.08
C VAL A 190 -5.16 2.42 2.69
N ALA A 191 -6.42 1.99 2.62
CA ALA A 191 -7.21 2.08 1.40
C ALA A 191 -7.96 3.41 1.36
N LEU A 192 -8.01 4.00 0.17
CA LEU A 192 -8.79 5.18 -0.14
C LEU A 192 -10.11 4.71 -0.74
N CYS A 193 -11.21 4.99 -0.05
CA CYS A 193 -12.52 4.43 -0.40
C CYS A 193 -13.55 5.53 -0.70
N ALA A 194 -14.51 5.17 -1.55
CA ALA A 194 -15.78 5.87 -1.68
C ALA A 194 -16.86 5.07 -0.95
N VAL A 195 -17.53 5.70 0.01
CA VAL A 195 -18.61 5.12 0.81
C VAL A 195 -19.90 5.94 0.70
N PRO A 196 -21.08 5.32 0.85
CA PRO A 196 -22.35 6.04 0.87
C PRO A 196 -22.44 7.00 2.06
N GLN A 197 -23.12 8.15 1.88
CA GLN A 197 -23.20 9.18 2.93
C GLN A 197 -23.94 8.67 4.17
N GLU A 198 -24.91 7.77 3.98
CA GLU A 198 -25.70 7.16 5.06
C GLU A 198 -24.86 6.32 6.04
N THR A 199 -23.68 5.89 5.63
CA THR A 199 -22.76 5.12 6.49
C THR A 199 -21.88 6.01 7.36
N ILE A 200 -21.76 7.30 7.01
CA ILE A 200 -20.87 8.26 7.65
C ILE A 200 -21.54 8.83 8.89
N ILE A 201 -20.84 8.71 10.02
CA ILE A 201 -21.19 9.36 11.28
C ILE A 201 -20.34 10.64 11.40
N PRO A 202 -20.94 11.83 11.27
CA PRO A 202 -20.22 13.08 11.44
C PRO A 202 -19.81 13.28 12.92
N PRO A 203 -18.76 14.06 13.18
CA PRO A 203 -18.34 14.36 14.54
C PRO A 203 -19.34 15.29 15.23
N THR A 204 -19.53 15.07 16.54
CA THR A 204 -20.42 15.90 17.38
C THR A 204 -19.70 17.14 17.92
N GLU A 205 -18.37 17.10 18.01
CA GLU A 205 -17.54 18.08 18.72
C GLU A 205 -16.37 18.56 17.83
N PRO A 206 -15.88 19.80 18.02
CA PRO A 206 -14.60 20.22 17.46
C PRO A 206 -13.47 19.29 17.89
N GLY A 207 -12.59 18.93 16.95
CA GLY A 207 -11.55 17.91 17.15
C GLY A 207 -12.06 16.46 17.03
N GLY A 208 -13.37 16.26 16.90
CA GLY A 208 -13.97 14.95 16.68
C GLY A 208 -13.64 14.36 15.31
N LEU A 209 -13.70 13.03 15.22
CA LEU A 209 -13.44 12.28 14.00
C LEU A 209 -14.74 11.95 13.27
N THR A 210 -14.66 11.93 11.94
CA THR A 210 -15.72 11.33 11.11
C THR A 210 -15.53 9.82 11.08
N LEU A 211 -16.57 9.04 11.43
CA LEU A 211 -16.49 7.58 11.56
C LEU A 211 -17.44 6.87 10.59
N LEU A 212 -17.27 5.57 10.44
CA LEU A 212 -18.22 4.70 9.72
C LEU A 212 -19.04 3.88 10.70
N SER A 213 -20.37 3.94 10.57
CA SER A 213 -21.32 3.21 11.44
C SER A 213 -21.18 1.70 11.38
N HIS A 214 -20.97 1.18 10.17
CA HIS A 214 -20.75 -0.23 9.88
C HIS A 214 -19.95 -0.30 8.60
N ILE A 215 -19.03 -1.26 8.49
CA ILE A 215 -18.28 -1.44 7.25
C ILE A 215 -18.87 -2.58 6.44
N ARG A 216 -19.43 -2.22 5.29
CA ARG A 216 -19.69 -3.16 4.20
C ARG A 216 -18.56 -3.05 3.19
N PRO A 217 -18.35 -4.06 2.33
CA PRO A 217 -17.48 -3.90 1.18
C PRO A 217 -17.86 -2.64 0.40
N CYS A 218 -16.88 -1.78 0.15
CA CYS A 218 -17.04 -0.50 -0.52
C CYS A 218 -16.04 -0.38 -1.66
N GLU A 219 -16.27 0.61 -2.53
CA GLU A 219 -15.39 0.88 -3.66
C GLU A 219 -14.03 1.36 -3.15
N CYS A 220 -12.98 0.58 -3.41
CA CYS A 220 -11.61 0.97 -3.15
C CYS A 220 -11.07 1.69 -4.38
N LEU A 221 -10.68 2.96 -4.26
CA LEU A 221 -10.17 3.76 -5.37
C LEU A 221 -8.64 3.63 -5.52
N GLY A 222 -7.97 3.19 -4.46
CA GLY A 222 -6.56 2.81 -4.46
C GLY A 222 -5.99 2.74 -3.05
N LEU A 223 -4.66 2.70 -2.96
CA LEU A 223 -3.91 2.58 -1.71
C LEU A 223 -3.07 3.83 -1.46
N ALA A 224 -2.83 4.14 -0.19
CA ALA A 224 -1.95 5.22 0.24
C ALA A 224 -1.07 4.78 1.41
N VAL A 225 0.13 5.36 1.47
CA VAL A 225 1.01 5.27 2.64
C VAL A 225 0.77 6.48 3.53
N VAL A 226 0.49 6.23 4.79
CA VAL A 226 0.44 7.30 5.80
C VAL A 226 1.86 7.64 6.22
N ARG A 227 2.35 8.81 5.81
CA ARG A 227 3.70 9.29 6.09
C ARG A 227 3.82 9.85 7.51
N ALA A 228 2.81 10.62 7.91
CA ALA A 228 2.72 11.24 9.22
C ALA A 228 1.26 11.55 9.55
N PHE A 229 1.00 11.72 10.85
CA PHE A 229 -0.25 12.16 11.42
C PHE A 229 0.10 13.13 12.54
N ASP A 230 -0.44 14.34 12.46
CA ASP A 230 -0.29 15.37 13.47
C ASP A 230 -1.56 15.38 14.36
N PRO A 231 -1.47 14.88 15.61
CA PRO A 231 -2.62 14.83 16.50
C PRO A 231 -3.07 16.20 17.01
N ASP A 232 -2.21 17.22 16.95
CA ASP A 232 -2.54 18.55 17.44
C ASP A 232 -3.40 19.31 16.41
N SER A 233 -3.05 19.19 15.13
CA SER A 233 -3.83 19.79 14.03
C SER A 233 -4.91 18.86 13.45
N GLY A 234 -4.84 17.56 13.73
CA GLY A 234 -5.73 16.55 13.14
C GLY A 234 -5.51 16.32 11.64
N LEU A 235 -4.32 16.68 11.13
CA LEU A 235 -3.91 16.49 9.74
C LEU A 235 -3.20 15.16 9.54
N ILE A 236 -3.51 14.49 8.42
CA ILE A 236 -2.80 13.30 7.95
C ILE A 236 -2.07 13.60 6.64
N TYR A 237 -0.86 13.05 6.51
CA TYR A 237 -0.01 13.21 5.33
C TYR A 237 0.05 11.88 4.57
N LEU A 238 -0.50 11.86 3.36
CA LEU A 238 -0.67 10.65 2.55
C LEU A 238 0.19 10.71 1.28
N THR A 239 0.91 9.62 0.98
CA THR A 239 1.55 9.43 -0.33
C THR A 239 0.78 8.37 -1.12
N THR A 240 0.31 8.73 -2.31
CA THR A 240 -0.45 7.84 -3.19
C THR A 240 -0.26 8.21 -4.65
N GLY A 241 -0.23 7.21 -5.53
CA GLY A 241 -0.27 7.37 -6.98
C GLY A 241 -1.68 7.40 -7.58
N VAL A 242 -2.72 7.53 -6.74
CA VAL A 242 -4.12 7.60 -7.21
C VAL A 242 -4.34 8.94 -7.93
N PRO A 243 -4.88 8.95 -9.17
CA PRO A 243 -5.15 10.18 -9.92
C PRO A 243 -6.12 11.12 -9.20
N LEU A 244 -5.95 12.43 -9.41
CA LEU A 244 -6.75 13.47 -8.75
C LEU A 244 -8.26 13.31 -8.98
N GLU A 245 -8.67 12.87 -10.16
CA GLU A 245 -10.08 12.59 -10.50
C GLU A 245 -10.71 11.52 -9.58
N LYS A 246 -9.92 10.52 -9.17
CA LYS A 246 -10.35 9.50 -8.22
C LYS A 246 -10.25 10.03 -6.79
N LEU A 247 -9.21 10.79 -6.46
CA LEU A 247 -9.07 11.40 -5.13
C LEU A 247 -10.26 12.30 -4.78
N ALA A 248 -10.83 13.03 -5.75
CA ALA A 248 -12.03 13.84 -5.54
C ALA A 248 -13.26 13.05 -5.06
N LYS A 249 -13.30 11.72 -5.30
CA LYS A 249 -14.38 10.82 -4.88
C LYS A 249 -14.11 10.16 -3.53
N VAL A 250 -12.88 10.23 -3.02
CA VAL A 250 -12.50 9.63 -1.74
C VAL A 250 -13.17 10.40 -0.60
N ASN A 251 -13.90 9.67 0.24
CA ASN A 251 -14.52 10.23 1.45
C ASN A 251 -14.26 9.37 2.70
N ALA A 252 -13.52 8.27 2.57
CA ALA A 252 -13.10 7.45 3.69
C ALA A 252 -11.68 6.89 3.50
N ILE A 253 -10.96 6.74 4.61
CA ILE A 253 -9.75 5.92 4.72
C ILE A 253 -10.01 4.69 5.58
N VAL A 254 -9.53 3.54 5.11
CA VAL A 254 -9.73 2.26 5.79
C VAL A 254 -8.38 1.59 6.02
N ARG A 255 -8.05 1.35 7.30
CA ARG A 255 -6.80 0.68 7.68
C ARG A 255 -7.06 -0.79 7.95
N GLY A 256 -6.25 -1.66 7.35
CA GLY A 256 -6.29 -3.12 7.57
C GLY A 256 -5.06 -3.67 8.30
N LYS A 257 -5.01 -4.99 8.47
CA LYS A 257 -3.85 -5.76 8.93
C LYS A 257 -2.94 -6.12 7.75
N VAL A 258 -2.46 -5.10 7.05
CA VAL A 258 -1.47 -5.23 5.97
C VAL A 258 -0.28 -4.36 6.33
N ASN A 259 0.89 -4.98 6.42
CA ASN A 259 2.12 -4.28 6.76
C ASN A 259 2.77 -3.70 5.49
N LEU A 260 3.44 -2.57 5.66
CA LEU A 260 4.31 -2.02 4.63
C LEU A 260 5.53 -2.93 4.40
N PRO A 261 6.08 -2.98 3.17
CA PRO A 261 7.31 -3.70 2.86
C PRO A 261 8.45 -3.23 3.76
N GLN A 262 9.26 -4.17 4.25
CA GLN A 262 10.35 -3.83 5.18
C GLN A 262 11.39 -2.88 4.54
N SER A 263 11.59 -2.99 3.23
CA SER A 263 12.47 -2.11 2.46
C SER A 263 12.12 -0.63 2.58
N LEU A 264 10.86 -0.28 2.86
CA LEU A 264 10.46 1.11 3.11
C LEU A 264 11.11 1.70 4.36
N PHE A 265 11.54 0.86 5.30
CA PHE A 265 12.17 1.27 6.55
C PHE A 265 13.69 1.08 6.52
N THR A 266 14.18 0.02 5.86
CA THR A 266 15.59 -0.37 5.92
C THR A 266 16.46 0.16 4.79
N GLU A 267 15.88 0.51 3.65
CA GLU A 267 16.61 0.91 2.44
C GLU A 267 16.46 2.39 2.12
N GLN A 268 16.21 3.20 3.15
CA GLN A 268 16.17 4.65 3.02
C GLN A 268 17.60 5.18 2.80
N PRO A 269 17.88 5.91 1.71
CA PRO A 269 19.19 6.51 1.52
C PRO A 269 19.35 7.64 2.53
N LEU A 270 20.22 7.45 3.52
CA LEU A 270 20.71 8.53 4.36
C LEU A 270 21.77 9.28 3.56
N THR A 271 21.57 10.57 3.33
CA THR A 271 22.60 11.39 2.68
C THR A 271 23.82 11.52 3.59
N THR A 272 25.01 11.70 2.99
CA THR A 272 26.24 11.90 3.76
C THR A 272 26.13 13.12 4.66
N GLU A 273 25.46 14.18 4.20
CA GLU A 273 25.15 15.37 4.99
C GLU A 273 24.26 15.05 6.19
N ALA A 274 23.22 14.22 6.00
CA ALA A 274 22.37 13.77 7.09
C ALA A 274 23.18 12.97 8.12
N LEU A 275 24.06 12.06 7.68
CA LEU A 275 24.95 11.30 8.58
C LEU A 275 25.92 12.19 9.35
N LEU A 276 26.44 13.25 8.72
CA LEU A 276 27.35 14.23 9.34
C LEU A 276 26.66 15.18 10.31
N SER A 277 25.34 15.39 10.15
CA SER A 277 24.54 16.22 11.08
C SER A 277 24.22 15.54 12.41
N TYR A 278 24.40 14.21 12.51
CA TYR A 278 24.25 13.51 13.78
C TYR A 278 25.48 13.72 14.67
N PRO A 279 25.31 14.01 15.97
CA PRO A 279 26.43 14.06 16.89
C PRO A 279 27.15 12.71 16.89
N ALA A 280 28.48 12.71 16.87
CA ALA A 280 29.34 11.53 16.67
C ALA A 280 29.09 10.32 17.61
N GLN A 281 28.26 10.49 18.65
CA GLN A 281 27.87 9.46 19.63
C GLN A 281 26.46 8.87 19.42
N GLN A 282 25.66 9.39 18.48
CA GLN A 282 24.32 8.86 18.20
C GLN A 282 24.20 8.47 16.73
N GLN A 283 24.25 7.17 16.45
CA GLN A 283 23.87 6.67 15.14
C GLN A 283 22.40 7.04 14.86
N PRO A 284 22.08 7.52 13.64
CA PRO A 284 20.69 7.72 13.23
C PRO A 284 19.89 6.45 13.50
N ARG A 285 18.87 6.57 14.36
CA ARG A 285 17.90 5.49 14.55
C ARG A 285 16.66 5.83 13.74
N PRO A 286 16.50 5.27 12.54
CA PRO A 286 15.29 5.46 11.77
C PRO A 286 14.07 5.05 12.63
N PRO A 287 12.97 5.83 12.59
CA PRO A 287 11.77 5.50 13.34
C PRO A 287 11.25 4.12 12.90
N TYR A 288 10.56 3.43 13.80
CA TYR A 288 10.01 2.07 13.59
C TYR A 288 11.05 0.94 13.46
N LEU A 289 12.34 1.27 13.47
CA LEU A 289 13.45 0.31 13.55
C LEU A 289 14.04 0.30 14.97
N GLY A 290 13.99 -0.87 15.61
CA GLY A 290 14.49 -1.08 16.96
C GLY A 290 14.48 -2.57 17.33
N THR A 291 15.12 -2.93 18.44
CA THR A 291 14.97 -4.26 19.04
C THR A 291 13.51 -4.46 19.50
N ALA A 292 13.04 -5.70 19.56
CA ALA A 292 11.62 -6.01 19.82
C ALA A 292 11.03 -5.35 21.11
N HIS A 293 11.88 -4.98 22.07
CA HIS A 293 11.52 -4.28 23.30
C HIS A 293 11.26 -2.77 23.16
N LEU A 294 11.67 -2.15 22.06
CA LEU A 294 11.53 -0.71 21.79
C LEU A 294 10.49 -0.38 20.71
N ALA A 295 9.80 -1.39 20.18
CA ALA A 295 8.78 -1.20 19.17
C ALA A 295 7.51 -0.62 19.80
N GLY A 296 7.07 0.54 19.32
CA GLY A 296 5.82 1.16 19.76
C GLY A 296 4.59 0.28 19.50
N PRO A 297 3.47 0.52 20.23
CA PRO A 297 2.26 -0.32 20.20
C PRO A 297 1.61 -0.47 18.81
N GLY A 298 1.94 0.40 17.85
CA GLY A 298 1.49 0.27 16.44
C GLY A 298 2.12 -0.90 15.67
N ARG A 299 3.17 -1.54 16.21
CA ARG A 299 3.88 -2.68 15.59
C ARG A 299 3.49 -4.01 16.24
N THR A 300 2.21 -4.29 16.35
CA THR A 300 1.73 -5.63 16.75
C THR A 300 1.87 -6.61 15.59
N GLY A 301 3.02 -7.32 15.54
CA GLY A 301 3.12 -8.60 14.83
C GLY A 301 3.87 -8.63 13.50
N LEU A 302 4.95 -7.87 13.31
CA LEU A 302 5.92 -8.18 12.25
C LEU A 302 6.92 -9.23 12.77
N PRO A 303 6.86 -10.52 12.32
CA PRO A 303 7.87 -11.50 12.69
C PRO A 303 9.23 -11.00 12.19
N THR A 304 10.23 -11.05 13.07
CA THR A 304 11.63 -10.75 12.75
C THR A 304 12.08 -11.70 11.62
N ARG A 305 12.48 -11.15 10.47
CA ARG A 305 12.95 -11.93 9.31
C ARG A 305 14.17 -12.77 9.74
N ARG A 306 14.16 -14.08 9.49
CA ARG A 306 15.32 -14.96 9.79
C ARG A 306 16.47 -14.81 8.80
N HIS A 307 16.26 -14.13 7.68
CA HIS A 307 17.28 -13.88 6.70
C HIS A 307 17.15 -12.46 6.19
N HIS A 308 18.23 -11.71 6.08
CA HIS A 308 18.31 -10.50 5.28
C HIS A 308 18.94 -10.87 3.94
N PRO A 309 18.39 -10.46 2.78
CA PRO A 309 19.17 -10.44 1.57
C PRO A 309 20.25 -9.38 1.79
N ARG A 310 21.53 -9.76 1.80
CA ARG A 310 22.61 -8.78 1.71
C ARG A 310 22.49 -8.12 0.34
N VAL A 311 22.20 -6.83 0.31
CA VAL A 311 22.37 -6.04 -0.91
C VAL A 311 23.86 -6.13 -1.26
N MET A 312 24.18 -6.72 -2.41
CA MET A 312 25.53 -6.60 -2.94
C MET A 312 25.74 -5.15 -3.33
N HIS A 313 26.53 -4.42 -2.55
CA HIS A 313 27.12 -3.19 -3.02
C HIS A 313 28.05 -3.56 -4.19
N HIS A 314 27.65 -3.25 -5.42
CA HIS A 314 28.59 -3.26 -6.52
C HIS A 314 29.62 -2.16 -6.26
N SER A 315 30.78 -2.56 -5.76
CA SER A 315 31.96 -1.68 -5.70
C SER A 315 32.30 -1.23 -7.12
N PRO A 316 32.41 0.08 -7.39
CA PRO A 316 32.78 0.59 -8.71
C PRO A 316 34.30 0.52 -8.88
N GLY A 317 34.85 -0.70 -8.88
CA GLY A 317 36.30 -0.87 -8.91
C GLY A 317 36.71 -2.32 -9.13
N SER A 318 36.63 -2.78 -10.38
CA SER A 318 37.68 -3.58 -11.03
C SER A 318 37.23 -3.92 -12.45
N LEU A 319 37.38 -2.95 -13.35
CA LEU A 319 37.44 -3.17 -14.80
C LEU A 319 38.79 -2.60 -15.27
N ARG A 320 39.86 -3.05 -14.64
CA ARG A 320 41.25 -2.96 -15.10
C ARG A 320 42.01 -4.11 -14.46
N ASP A 321 42.05 -5.25 -15.15
CA ASP A 321 43.33 -5.62 -15.73
C ASP A 321 43.13 -6.60 -16.89
N SER A 322 43.78 -6.19 -17.96
CA SER A 322 43.84 -6.76 -19.29
C SER A 322 44.52 -8.12 -19.27
N ALA A 323 44.12 -8.93 -20.25
CA ALA A 323 45.00 -9.78 -21.05
C ALA A 323 46.50 -9.71 -20.72
N GLN A 324 47.09 -10.86 -20.38
CA GLN A 324 48.33 -11.35 -21.01
C GLN A 324 48.70 -12.75 -20.49
N ILE A 325 48.95 -13.63 -21.48
CA ILE A 325 49.57 -14.97 -21.48
C ILE A 325 48.68 -16.13 -21.02
#